data_AF-A0A0H3KMK4-F1
#
_entry.id   AF-A0A0H3KMK4-F1
#
_cell.length_a   1.000
_cell.length_b   1.000
_cell.length_c   1.000
_cell.angle_alpha   90.00
_cell.angle_beta   90.00
_cell.angle_gamma   90.00
#
_symmetry.space_group_name_H-M   'P 1'
#
loop_
_entity.id
_entity.type
_entity.pdbx_description
1 polymer ?
#
loop_
_entity_poly.entity_id
_entity_poly.type
_entity_poly.pdbx_seq_one_letter_code
_entity_poly.pdbx_strand_id
1 'polypeptide(L)'
;MLGIAAATAHAAEPKCSSQTLNGHTTELCVVSIPFQHDYYTLKVDRALIFTLPDDYVEDVALTHTIPQDAAIEFPLSRQGTPTVKIAGGCTPVSETRDGTAVEVGRRCAFKWGNVDILKDLTIRYD
;
A
#
# COMPACT_ATOMS: atom_id res chain seq x y z
N MET A 1 37.92 -14.04 25.45
CA MET A 1 37.04 -13.02 24.82
C MET A 1 36.06 -13.76 23.93
N LEU A 2 34.79 -13.90 24.33
CA LEU A 2 33.73 -14.40 23.44
C LEU A 2 33.23 -13.19 22.62
N GLY A 3 33.55 -13.17 21.33
CA GLY A 3 33.04 -12.17 20.40
C GLY A 3 31.57 -12.47 20.08
N ILE A 4 30.68 -11.57 20.47
CA ILE A 4 29.27 -11.59 20.05
C ILE A 4 29.26 -11.18 18.57
N ALA A 5 29.03 -12.15 17.68
CA ALA A 5 28.70 -11.85 16.29
C ALA A 5 27.29 -11.25 16.26
N ALA A 6 27.19 -9.93 16.08
CA ALA A 6 25.92 -9.28 15.80
C ALA A 6 25.44 -9.75 14.42
N ALA A 7 24.41 -10.59 14.39
CA ALA A 7 23.71 -10.89 13.16
C ALA A 7 23.03 -9.60 12.69
N THR A 8 23.48 -9.05 11.55
CA THR A 8 22.75 -8.01 10.86
C THR A 8 21.47 -8.62 10.31
N ALA A 9 20.36 -8.42 11.02
CA ALA A 9 19.03 -8.74 10.51
C ALA A 9 18.77 -7.84 9.29
N HIS A 10 18.95 -8.39 8.09
CA HIS A 10 18.53 -7.73 6.87
C HIS A 10 17.01 -7.83 6.85
N ALA A 11 16.32 -6.68 6.91
CA ALA A 11 14.90 -6.63 6.65
C ALA A 11 14.62 -7.28 5.29
N ALA A 12 13.58 -8.10 5.20
CA ALA A 12 13.17 -8.71 3.92
C ALA A 12 13.03 -7.61 2.86
N GLU A 13 13.61 -7.82 1.68
CA GLU A 13 13.51 -6.85 0.60
C GLU A 13 12.03 -6.67 0.21
N PRO A 14 11.50 -5.43 0.19
CA PRO A 14 10.13 -5.20 -0.17
C PRO A 14 9.84 -5.63 -1.62
N LYS A 15 8.76 -6.40 -1.83
CA LYS A 15 8.26 -6.71 -3.17
C LYS A 15 7.38 -5.55 -3.64
N CYS A 16 7.91 -4.76 -4.57
CA CYS A 16 7.23 -3.57 -5.09
C CYS A 16 6.63 -3.79 -6.48
N SER A 17 5.50 -3.15 -6.72
CA SER A 17 4.87 -3.08 -8.04
C SER A 17 4.33 -1.67 -8.26
N SER A 18 4.50 -1.16 -9.49
CA SER A 18 4.13 0.20 -9.83
C SER A 18 3.12 0.25 -10.95
N GLN A 19 2.23 1.24 -10.90
CA GLN A 19 1.20 1.49 -11.91
C GLN A 19 1.10 2.99 -12.16
N THR A 20 1.07 3.39 -13.44
CA THR A 20 0.81 4.78 -13.83
C THR A 20 -0.62 4.91 -14.33
N LEU A 21 -1.43 5.73 -13.65
CA LEU A 21 -2.83 6.01 -13.97
C LEU A 21 -3.09 7.52 -13.87
N ASN A 22 -3.87 8.08 -14.80
CA ASN A 22 -4.29 9.49 -14.75
C ASN A 22 -3.14 10.51 -14.57
N GLY A 23 -1.93 10.18 -15.05
CA GLY A 23 -0.74 11.03 -14.92
C GLY A 23 0.02 10.89 -13.59
N HIS A 24 -0.42 10.01 -12.70
CA HIS A 24 0.20 9.73 -11.41
C HIS A 24 0.84 8.35 -11.40
N THR A 25 2.00 8.21 -10.77
CA THR A 25 2.66 6.91 -10.60
C THR A 25 2.53 6.44 -9.16
N THR A 26 1.87 5.32 -8.98
CA THR A 26 1.70 4.67 -7.69
C THR A 26 2.64 3.49 -7.59
N GLU A 27 3.26 3.33 -6.43
CA GLU A 27 4.03 2.15 -6.04
C GLU A 27 3.37 1.53 -4.82
N LEU A 28 3.11 0.22 -4.89
CA LEU A 28 2.66 -0.58 -3.77
C LEU A 28 3.74 -1.62 -3.48
N CYS A 29 4.27 -1.60 -2.25
CA CYS A 29 5.27 -2.56 -1.79
C CYS A 29 4.73 -3.39 -0.65
N VAL A 30 5.10 -4.67 -0.61
CA VAL A 30 4.81 -5.57 0.51
C VAL A 30 6.11 -6.06 1.12
N VAL A 31 6.21 -5.97 2.44
CA VAL A 31 7.27 -6.62 3.21
C VAL A 31 6.65 -7.78 3.97
N SER A 32 7.07 -9.00 3.63
CA SER A 32 6.60 -10.22 4.28
C SER A 32 7.74 -10.83 5.10
N ILE A 33 7.49 -11.10 6.38
CA ILE A 33 8.44 -11.73 7.29
C ILE A 33 7.78 -12.96 7.91
N PRO A 34 8.41 -14.15 7.90
CA PRO A 34 7.82 -15.35 8.49
C PRO A 34 7.37 -15.12 9.93
N PHE A 35 6.14 -15.56 10.23
CA PHE A 35 5.48 -15.45 11.55
C PHE A 35 5.23 -14.01 12.03
N GLN A 36 5.18 -13.03 11.11
CA GLN A 36 4.79 -11.65 11.38
C GLN A 36 3.72 -11.20 10.38
N HIS A 37 3.07 -10.07 10.67
CA HIS A 37 2.18 -9.41 9.72
C HIS A 37 2.95 -8.93 8.49
N ASP A 38 2.31 -9.04 7.34
CA ASP A 38 2.80 -8.40 6.13
C ASP A 38 2.49 -6.90 6.18
N TYR A 39 3.42 -6.06 5.72
CA TYR A 39 3.24 -4.61 5.71
C TYR A 39 3.17 -4.06 4.29
N TYR A 40 2.06 -3.38 4.00
CA TYR A 40 1.76 -2.76 2.72
C TYR A 40 2.10 -1.28 2.78
N THR A 41 2.99 -0.85 1.88
CA THR A 41 3.37 0.55 1.73
C THR A 41 2.85 1.10 0.41
N LEU A 42 2.00 2.12 0.48
CA LEU A 42 1.50 2.85 -0.70
C LEU A 42 2.25 4.17 -0.85
N LYS A 43 2.81 4.39 -2.04
CA LYS A 43 3.38 5.68 -2.46
C LYS A 43 2.69 6.18 -3.71
N VAL A 44 2.47 7.49 -3.80
CA VAL A 44 1.96 8.15 -5.01
C VAL A 44 2.91 9.28 -5.36
N ASP A 45 3.39 9.32 -6.60
CA ASP A 45 4.38 10.27 -7.10
C ASP A 45 5.64 10.38 -6.21
N ARG A 46 6.07 9.23 -5.67
CA ARG A 46 7.18 9.05 -4.72
C ARG A 46 6.92 9.56 -3.30
N ALA A 47 5.75 10.13 -3.00
CA ALA A 47 5.37 10.48 -1.64
C ALA A 47 4.81 9.26 -0.91
N LEU A 48 5.28 9.00 0.31
CA LEU A 48 4.71 8.01 1.20
C LEU A 48 3.32 8.45 1.67
N ILE A 49 2.32 7.60 1.44
CA ILE A 49 0.94 7.86 1.85
C ILE A 49 0.64 7.11 3.15
N PHE A 50 0.89 5.80 3.17
CA PHE A 50 0.76 4.99 4.37
C PHE A 50 1.66 3.76 4.32
N THR A 51 1.88 3.19 5.51
CA THR A 51 2.31 1.81 5.70
C THR A 51 1.33 1.16 6.68
N LEU A 52 0.63 0.11 6.26
CA LEU A 52 -0.41 -0.58 7.04
C LEU A 52 -0.12 -2.08 7.09
N PRO A 53 -0.41 -2.77 8.21
CA PRO A 53 -0.38 -4.22 8.24
C PRO A 53 -1.53 -4.81 7.40
N ASP A 54 -1.34 -6.04 6.95
CA ASP A 54 -2.30 -6.86 6.20
C ASP A 54 -3.74 -6.82 6.74
N ASP A 55 -3.93 -6.88 8.06
CA ASP A 55 -5.26 -6.82 8.68
C ASP A 55 -6.02 -5.50 8.43
N TYR A 56 -5.30 -4.39 8.21
CA TYR A 56 -5.90 -3.05 8.09
C TYR A 56 -5.84 -2.48 6.67
N VAL A 57 -5.23 -3.19 5.72
CA VAL A 57 -5.19 -2.76 4.31
C VAL A 57 -6.43 -3.20 3.52
N GLU A 58 -7.33 -3.99 4.11
CA GLU A 58 -8.48 -4.61 3.44
C GLU A 58 -9.58 -3.60 3.09
N ASP A 59 -9.83 -2.61 3.96
CA ASP A 59 -10.76 -1.50 3.73
C ASP A 59 -10.22 -0.22 4.39
N VAL A 60 -9.59 0.62 3.58
CA VAL A 60 -8.92 1.85 4.00
C VAL A 60 -9.78 3.04 3.64
N ALA A 61 -9.98 3.91 4.62
CA ALA A 61 -10.68 5.18 4.48
C ALA A 61 -9.93 6.29 5.23
N LEU A 62 -9.10 7.06 4.51
CA LEU A 62 -8.35 8.20 5.07
C LEU A 62 -8.99 9.50 4.60
N THR A 63 -9.48 10.32 5.52
CA THR A 63 -10.07 11.63 5.20
C THR A 63 -9.12 12.74 5.63
N HIS A 64 -8.82 13.65 4.71
CA HIS A 64 -8.06 14.86 4.96
C HIS A 64 -8.95 16.09 4.80
N THR A 65 -8.86 17.03 5.74
CA THR A 65 -9.50 18.35 5.63
C THR A 65 -8.43 19.34 5.22
N ILE A 66 -8.63 19.98 4.07
CA ILE A 66 -7.65 20.89 3.49
C ILE A 66 -7.67 22.20 4.30
N PRO A 67 -6.54 22.59 4.91
CA PRO A 67 -6.42 23.88 5.59
C PRO A 67 -6.70 25.03 4.62
N GLN A 68 -7.30 26.11 5.13
CA GLN A 68 -7.61 27.30 4.32
C GLN A 68 -6.39 28.20 4.03
N ASP A 69 -5.26 27.92 4.67
CA ASP A 69 -4.04 28.72 4.60
C ASP A 69 -3.03 28.17 3.56
N ALA A 70 -1.82 28.72 3.57
CA ALA A 70 -0.75 28.37 2.61
C ALA A 70 -0.07 27.01 2.92
N ALA A 71 -0.84 26.01 3.36
CA ALA A 71 -0.33 24.68 3.63
C ALA A 71 0.23 24.02 2.35
N ILE A 72 1.34 23.28 2.54
CA ILE A 72 1.86 22.38 1.51
C ILE A 72 0.92 21.19 1.43
N GLU A 73 0.26 21.06 0.29
CA GLU A 73 -0.75 20.04 0.04
C GLU A 73 -0.34 19.15 -1.13
N PHE A 74 -0.72 17.87 -1.09
CA PHE A 74 -0.59 17.01 -2.25
C PHE A 74 -1.38 17.60 -3.43
N PRO A 75 -0.82 17.62 -4.65
CA PRO A 75 -1.57 18.08 -5.83
C PRO A 75 -2.92 17.37 -5.99
N LEU A 76 -2.96 16.06 -5.70
CA LEU A 76 -4.17 15.25 -5.72
C LEU A 76 -5.21 15.61 -4.65
N SER A 77 -4.84 16.33 -3.58
CA SER A 77 -5.81 16.83 -2.60
C SER A 77 -6.66 17.97 -3.16
N ARG A 78 -6.16 18.72 -4.15
CA ARG A 78 -6.77 19.96 -4.64
C ARG A 78 -7.84 19.70 -5.72
N GLN A 79 -8.95 19.06 -5.31
CA GLN A 79 -10.06 18.69 -6.21
C GLN A 79 -11.28 19.63 -6.10
N GLY A 80 -11.12 20.83 -5.53
CA GLY A 80 -12.19 21.83 -5.42
C GLY A 80 -13.17 21.64 -4.26
N THR A 81 -12.88 20.73 -3.33
CA THR A 81 -13.66 20.51 -2.10
C THR A 81 -12.78 20.70 -0.86
N PRO A 82 -13.34 21.08 0.30
CA PRO A 82 -12.57 21.31 1.53
C PRO A 82 -12.08 20.01 2.19
N THR A 83 -12.56 18.86 1.72
CA THR A 83 -12.20 17.54 2.24
C THR A 83 -11.91 16.59 1.09
N VAL A 84 -10.84 15.81 1.19
CA VAL A 84 -10.51 14.77 0.22
C VAL A 84 -10.36 13.43 0.94
N LYS A 85 -10.71 12.34 0.27
CA LYS A 85 -10.64 10.98 0.82
C LYS A 85 -9.73 10.11 -0.02
N ILE A 86 -8.84 9.35 0.61
CA ILE A 86 -8.21 8.18 0.02
C ILE A 86 -9.02 6.97 0.46
N ALA A 87 -9.56 6.21 -0.49
CA ALA A 87 -10.46 5.08 -0.22
C ALA A 87 -10.11 3.89 -1.11
N GLY A 88 -10.20 2.68 -0.55
CA GLY A 88 -9.92 1.47 -1.30
C GLY A 88 -9.49 0.35 -0.37
N GLY A 89 -8.80 -0.64 -0.91
CA GLY A 89 -8.30 -1.74 -0.11
C GLY A 89 -7.69 -2.85 -0.93
N CYS A 90 -7.27 -3.89 -0.24
CA CYS A 90 -6.65 -5.08 -0.83
C CYS A 90 -7.46 -6.32 -0.47
N THR A 91 -7.91 -7.06 -1.47
CA THR A 91 -8.64 -8.32 -1.29
C THR A 91 -7.74 -9.53 -1.54
N PRO A 92 -7.89 -10.63 -0.78
CA PRO A 92 -7.17 -11.87 -1.02
C PRO A 92 -7.32 -12.38 -2.46
N VAL A 93 -6.22 -12.88 -3.00
CA VAL A 93 -6.18 -13.66 -4.24
C VAL A 93 -5.81 -15.09 -3.84
N SER A 94 -6.70 -16.04 -4.13
CA SER A 94 -6.52 -17.43 -3.73
C SER A 94 -6.38 -18.37 -4.92
N GLU A 95 -5.55 -19.39 -4.76
CA GLU A 95 -5.43 -20.51 -5.68
C GLU A 95 -5.83 -21.81 -4.98
N THR A 96 -6.42 -22.74 -5.72
CA THR A 96 -6.68 -24.08 -5.20
C THR A 96 -5.42 -24.94 -5.35
N ARG A 97 -4.89 -25.43 -4.23
CA ARG A 97 -3.76 -26.38 -4.16
C ARG A 97 -4.21 -27.59 -3.35
N ASP A 98 -4.16 -28.78 -3.94
CA ASP A 98 -4.60 -30.04 -3.33
C ASP A 98 -6.00 -29.97 -2.69
N GLY A 99 -6.94 -29.32 -3.39
CA GLY A 99 -8.33 -29.14 -2.92
C GLY A 99 -8.52 -28.08 -1.83
N THR A 100 -7.46 -27.38 -1.42
CA THR A 100 -7.49 -26.31 -0.41
C THR A 100 -7.24 -24.95 -1.05
N ALA A 101 -8.03 -23.93 -0.68
CA ALA A 101 -7.79 -22.56 -1.09
C ALA A 101 -6.61 -21.98 -0.29
N VAL A 102 -5.58 -21.52 -0.99
CA VAL A 102 -4.38 -20.91 -0.42
C VAL A 102 -4.31 -19.47 -0.93
N GLU A 103 -4.21 -18.50 -0.03
CA GLU A 103 -3.92 -17.11 -0.41
C GLU A 103 -2.51 -17.03 -1.00
N VAL A 104 -2.40 -16.55 -2.23
CA VAL A 104 -1.14 -16.42 -2.97
C VAL A 104 -0.75 -14.98 -3.21
N GLY A 105 -1.56 -14.03 -2.72
CA GLY A 105 -1.34 -12.61 -2.86
C GLY A 105 -2.59 -11.81 -2.57
N ARG A 106 -2.53 -10.51 -2.86
CA ARG A 106 -3.67 -9.61 -2.78
C ARG A 106 -3.80 -8.74 -4.01
N ARG A 107 -5.05 -8.38 -4.33
CA ARG A 107 -5.41 -7.42 -5.36
C ARG A 107 -5.86 -6.13 -4.70
N CYS A 108 -5.20 -5.03 -5.04
CA CYS A 108 -5.41 -3.74 -4.41
C CYS A 108 -5.96 -2.71 -5.39
N ALA A 109 -6.87 -1.87 -4.92
CA ALA A 109 -7.42 -0.74 -5.65
C ALA A 109 -7.64 0.44 -4.70
N PHE A 110 -7.24 1.64 -5.11
CA PHE A 110 -7.37 2.86 -4.33
C PHE A 110 -7.74 4.06 -5.20
N LYS A 111 -8.61 4.90 -4.67
CA LYS A 111 -8.97 6.21 -5.19
C LYS A 111 -8.48 7.30 -4.26
N TRP A 112 -8.07 8.42 -4.85
CA TRP A 112 -7.85 9.69 -4.16
C TRP A 112 -8.89 10.69 -4.66
N GLY A 113 -9.89 10.98 -3.85
CA GLY A 113 -11.08 11.71 -4.28
C GLY A 113 -11.74 10.98 -5.45
N ASN A 114 -11.83 11.65 -6.60
CA ASN A 114 -12.41 11.10 -7.82
C ASN A 114 -11.40 10.43 -8.77
N VAL A 115 -10.11 10.39 -8.40
CA VAL A 115 -9.03 9.87 -9.24
C VAL A 115 -8.65 8.46 -8.82
N ASP A 116 -8.69 7.50 -9.74
CA ASP A 116 -8.07 6.19 -9.54
C ASP A 116 -6.54 6.36 -9.49
N ILE A 117 -5.94 6.07 -8.33
CA ILE A 117 -4.49 6.06 -8.15
C ILE A 117 -3.92 4.65 -8.24
N LEU A 118 -4.73 3.63 -7.95
CA LEU A 118 -4.38 2.22 -8.11
C LEU A 118 -5.62 1.44 -8.53
N LYS A 119 -5.50 0.57 -9.53
CA LYS A 119 -6.64 -0.22 -10.01
C LYS A 119 -6.22 -1.66 -10.29
N ASP A 120 -6.82 -2.57 -9.52
CA ASP A 120 -6.70 -4.02 -9.67
C ASP A 120 -5.25 -4.54 -9.69
N LEU A 121 -4.32 -3.82 -9.04
CA LEU A 121 -2.91 -4.21 -8.99
C LEU A 121 -2.79 -5.45 -8.10
N THR A 122 -2.28 -6.54 -8.66
CA THR A 122 -2.08 -7.79 -7.93
C THR A 122 -0.63 -7.92 -7.51
N ILE A 123 -0.39 -8.08 -6.21
CA ILE A 123 0.90 -8.45 -5.65
C ILE A 123 0.79 -9.89 -5.16
N ARG A 124 1.62 -10.76 -5.71
CA ARG A 124 1.73 -12.15 -5.27
C ARG A 124 2.80 -12.30 -4.20
N TYR A 125 2.67 -13.26 -3.29
CA TYR A 125 3.69 -13.56 -2.28
C TYR A 125 4.80 -14.47 -2.80
N ASP A 126 4.57 -15.17 -3.92
CA ASP A 126 5.50 -16.11 -4.57
C ASP A 126 6.43 -15.49 -5.62
#